data_AF-A0A382ZJ48-F1
#
_entry.id   AF-A0A382ZJ48-F1
#
_cell.length_a   1.000
_cell.length_b   1.000
_cell.length_c   1.000
_cell.angle_alpha   90.00
_cell.angle_beta   90.00
_cell.angle_gamma   90.00
#
_symmetry.space_group_name_H-M   'P 1'
#
loop_
_entity.id
_entity.type
_entity.pdbx_description
1 polymer ?
#
loop_
_entity_poly.entity_id
_entity_poly.type
_entity_poly.pdbx_seq_one_letter_code
_entity_poly.pdbx_strand_id
1 'polypeptide(L)'
;MGCLHEGHVSLIKASISECDYTVASIFVNPAQFGVNEDLKSYPRDIEPDKEILRNTGVDVLFYPDHKDLYPKNFQTFTQVEE
;
A
#
# COMPACT_ATOMS: atom_id res chain seq x y z
N MET A 1 4.52 -0.22 -0.88
CA MET A 1 3.34 -0.02 -1.76
C MET A 1 3.14 -1.28 -2.57
N GLY A 2 3.03 -2.43 -1.89
CA GLY A 2 3.39 -3.71 -2.48
C GLY A 2 4.90 -3.92 -2.50
N CYS A 3 5.34 -5.00 -3.15
CA CYS A 3 6.71 -5.52 -3.11
C CYS A 3 7.17 -5.76 -1.67
N LEU A 4 6.35 -6.55 -0.96
CA LEU A 4 6.53 -6.82 0.45
C LEU A 4 7.83 -7.60 0.70
N HIS A 5 8.42 -7.32 1.84
CA HIS A 5 9.68 -7.91 2.31
C HIS A 5 9.64 -7.97 3.84
N GLU A 6 10.68 -8.52 4.48
CA GLU A 6 10.70 -8.75 5.93
C GLU A 6 10.36 -7.52 6.78
N GLY A 7 10.82 -6.32 6.37
CA GLY A 7 10.43 -5.07 7.02
C GLY A 7 8.92 -4.77 7.02
N HIS A 8 8.18 -5.19 5.98
CA HIS A 8 6.72 -5.08 5.97
C HIS A 8 6.08 -6.16 6.86
N VAL A 9 6.63 -7.37 6.83
CA VAL A 9 6.15 -8.50 7.64
C VAL A 9 6.27 -8.21 9.14
N SER A 10 7.32 -7.52 9.58
CA SER A 10 7.47 -7.14 11.00
C SER A 10 6.37 -6.20 11.47
N LEU A 11 5.96 -5.22 10.64
CA LEU A 11 4.85 -4.32 10.93
C LEU A 11 3.51 -5.06 11.00
N ILE A 12 3.28 -6.00 10.08
CA ILE A 12 2.07 -6.82 10.07
C ILE A 12 2.01 -7.67 11.35
N LYS A 13 3.12 -8.31 11.74
CA LYS A 13 3.18 -9.10 12.98
C LYS A 13 2.90 -8.26 14.22
N ALA A 14 3.44 -7.04 14.28
CA ALA A 14 3.14 -6.11 15.38
C ALA A 14 1.64 -5.77 15.43
N SER A 15 1.04 -5.41 14.29
CA SER A 15 -0.41 -5.15 14.18
C SER A 15 -1.24 -6.33 14.67
N ILE A 16 -0.92 -7.55 14.23
CA ILE A 16 -1.63 -8.78 14.63
C ILE A 16 -1.52 -9.03 16.14
N SER A 17 -0.40 -8.68 16.77
CA SER A 17 -0.22 -8.88 18.21
C SER A 17 -0.95 -7.84 19.06
N GLU A 18 -1.29 -6.69 18.49
CA GLU A 18 -1.83 -5.54 19.22
C GLU A 18 -3.30 -5.23 18.90
N CYS A 19 -3.84 -5.79 17.81
CA CYS A 19 -5.16 -5.47 17.27
C CYS A 19 -6.01 -6.73 17.05
N ASP A 20 -7.34 -6.60 17.19
CA ASP A 20 -8.29 -7.67 16.89
C ASP A 20 -8.34 -8.00 15.38
N TYR A 21 -8.11 -6.99 14.53
CA TYR A 21 -8.11 -7.10 13.07
C TYR A 21 -6.97 -6.31 12.47
N THR A 22 -6.30 -6.88 11.47
CA THR A 22 -5.22 -6.26 10.70
C THR A 22 -5.64 -6.08 9.25
N VAL A 23 -5.59 -4.83 8.79
CA VAL A 23 -5.85 -4.45 7.39
C VAL A 23 -4.56 -3.97 6.75
N ALA A 24 -4.19 -4.54 5.61
CA ALA A 24 -3.06 -4.08 4.80
C ALA A 24 -3.56 -3.38 3.54
N SER A 25 -3.00 -2.22 3.20
CA SER A 25 -3.25 -1.55 1.93
C SER A 25 -2.05 -1.66 1.00
N ILE A 26 -2.28 -2.07 -0.25
CA ILE A 26 -1.29 -2.00 -1.32
C ILE A 26 -1.81 -1.04 -2.38
N PHE A 27 -1.12 0.09 -2.53
CA PHE A 27 -1.42 1.07 -3.55
C PHE A 27 -0.14 1.83 -3.91
N VAL A 28 0.26 1.77 -5.18
CA VAL A 28 1.37 2.59 -5.70
C VAL A 28 0.81 3.98 -5.97
N ASN A 29 0.97 4.89 -5.01
CA ASN A 29 0.36 6.21 -5.04
C ASN A 29 1.08 7.15 -6.02
N PRO A 30 0.51 7.53 -7.18
CA PRO A 30 1.23 8.36 -8.14
C PRO A 30 1.49 9.78 -7.64
N ALA A 31 0.68 10.29 -6.70
CA ALA A 31 0.81 11.66 -6.19
C ALA A 31 2.10 11.88 -5.38
N GLN A 32 2.77 10.82 -4.94
CA GLN A 32 4.03 10.90 -4.21
C GLN A 32 5.27 10.64 -5.08
N PHE A 33 5.09 10.47 -6.41
CA PHE A 33 6.20 10.34 -7.36
C PHE A 33 6.37 11.63 -8.16
N GLY A 34 7.60 12.12 -8.26
CA GLY A 34 7.99 13.20 -9.15
C GLY A 34 8.02 12.80 -10.64
N VAL A 35 8.10 13.80 -11.53
CA VAL A 35 8.07 13.60 -13.00
C VAL A 35 9.17 12.67 -13.52
N ASN A 36 10.33 12.66 -12.85
CA ASN A 36 11.51 11.87 -13.23
C ASN A 36 11.75 10.67 -12.30
N GLU A 37 10.79 10.34 -11.43
CA GLU A 37 10.91 9.21 -10.52
C GLU A 37 10.39 7.92 -11.17
N ASP A 38 10.60 6.82 -10.45
CA ASP A 38 10.52 5.46 -10.95
C ASP A 38 9.10 4.88 -10.97
N LEU A 39 8.05 5.72 -10.98
CA LEU A 39 6.65 5.27 -11.00
C LEU A 39 6.38 4.22 -12.08
N LYS A 40 6.97 4.37 -13.26
CA LYS A 40 6.81 3.44 -14.39
C LYS A 40 7.50 2.10 -14.18
N SER A 41 8.63 2.09 -13.48
CA SER A 41 9.44 0.89 -13.20
C SER A 41 9.16 0.28 -11.83
N TYR A 42 8.33 0.93 -11.00
CA TYR A 42 7.93 0.39 -9.71
C TYR A 42 7.29 -0.98 -9.89
N PRO A 43 7.73 -2.04 -9.18
CA PRO A 43 7.21 -3.37 -9.41
C PRO A 43 5.75 -3.48 -8.92
N ARG A 44 4.92 -4.23 -9.66
CA ARG A 44 3.46 -4.28 -9.48
C ARG A 44 2.89 -5.70 -9.48
N ASP A 45 3.75 -6.71 -9.36
CA ASP A 45 3.28 -8.08 -9.21
C ASP A 45 2.69 -8.26 -7.81
N ILE A 46 1.37 -8.41 -7.76
CA ILE A 46 0.60 -8.48 -6.51
C ILE A 46 0.53 -9.91 -5.97
N GLU A 47 0.82 -10.94 -6.77
CA GLU A 47 0.65 -12.34 -6.33
C GLU A 47 1.62 -12.74 -5.21
N PRO A 48 2.93 -12.39 -5.26
CA PRO A 48 3.84 -12.64 -4.15
C PRO A 48 3.38 -11.95 -2.86
N ASP A 49 2.89 -10.72 -2.97
CA ASP A 49 2.41 -9.95 -1.81
C ASP A 49 1.18 -10.58 -1.19
N LYS A 50 0.20 -11.02 -1.99
CA LYS A 50 -1.00 -11.73 -1.49
C LYS A 50 -0.61 -12.98 -0.72
N GLU A 51 0.38 -13.72 -1.19
CA GLU A 51 0.85 -14.93 -0.53
C GLU A 51 1.50 -14.61 0.84
N ILE A 52 2.35 -13.59 0.88
CA ILE A 52 2.94 -13.10 2.14
C ILE A 52 1.84 -12.68 3.13
N LEU A 53 0.85 -11.90 2.68
CA LEU A 53 -0.24 -11.40 3.52
C LEU A 53 -1.11 -12.53 4.06
N ARG A 54 -1.48 -13.50 3.22
CA ARG A 54 -2.24 -14.69 3.63
C ARG A 54 -1.47 -15.49 4.70
N ASN A 55 -0.18 -15.72 4.47
CA ASN A 55 0.65 -16.51 5.38
C ASN A 55 0.96 -15.80 6.70
N THR A 56 0.90 -14.47 6.72
CA THR A 56 1.14 -13.69 7.94
C THR A 56 -0.12 -13.55 8.81
N GLY A 57 -1.31 -13.76 8.24
CA GLY A 57 -2.58 -13.67 8.98
C GLY A 57 -3.28 -12.32 8.88
N VAL A 58 -3.12 -11.59 7.78
CA VAL A 58 -3.86 -10.35 7.51
C VAL A 58 -5.33 -10.66 7.21
N ASP A 59 -6.26 -9.96 7.86
CA ASP A 59 -7.70 -10.17 7.69
C ASP A 59 -8.22 -9.60 6.36
N VAL A 60 -7.74 -8.40 5.99
CA VAL A 60 -8.20 -7.69 4.80
C VAL A 60 -7.03 -7.10 4.04
N LEU A 61 -6.98 -7.38 2.74
CA LEU A 61 -6.16 -6.64 1.79
C LEU A 61 -7.05 -5.60 1.09
N PHE A 62 -6.75 -4.32 1.31
CA PHE A 62 -7.27 -3.23 0.52
C PHE A 62 -6.36 -2.94 -0.68
N TYR A 63 -6.80 -3.30 -1.87
CA TYR A 63 -6.04 -3.18 -3.13
C TYR A 63 -6.84 -2.38 -4.17
N PRO A 64 -6.93 -1.04 -4.02
CA PRO A 64 -7.70 -0.18 -4.92
C PRO A 64 -6.97 0.09 -6.24
N ASP A 65 -7.75 0.36 -7.29
CA ASP A 65 -7.25 1.02 -8.49
C ASP A 65 -7.01 2.52 -8.22
N HIS A 66 -6.16 3.16 -9.04
CA HIS A 66 -5.95 4.61 -9.00
C HIS A 66 -7.25 5.42 -9.05
N LYS A 67 -8.20 5.01 -9.90
CA LYS A 67 -9.49 5.70 -10.08
C LYS A 67 -10.40 5.62 -8.85
N ASP A 68 -10.18 4.64 -7.96
CA ASP A 68 -10.99 4.44 -6.76
C ASP A 68 -10.61 5.46 -5.68
N LEU A 69 -9.33 5.84 -5.64
CA LEU A 69 -8.80 6.85 -4.69
C LEU A 69 -8.75 8.25 -5.29
N TYR A 70 -8.43 8.37 -6.58
CA TYR A 70 -8.34 9.63 -7.30
C TYR A 70 -9.37 9.64 -8.44
N PRO A 71 -10.65 9.91 -8.12
CA PRO A 71 -11.68 10.05 -9.14
C PRO A 71 -11.39 11.24 -10.04
N LYS A 72 -12.05 11.26 -11.20
CA LYS A 72 -11.91 12.35 -12.17
C LYS A 72 -12.20 13.70 -11.50
N ASN A 73 -11.31 14.67 -11.73
CA ASN A 73 -11.38 16.03 -11.17
C ASN A 73 -11.27 16.11 -9.63
N PHE A 74 -10.61 15.15 -8.97
CA PHE A 74 -10.22 15.31 -7.57
C PHE A 74 -9.28 16.53 -7.41
N GLN A 75 -9.52 17.41 -6.43
CA GLN A 75 -8.82 18.70 -6.28
C GLN A 75 -8.22 18.92 -4.89
N THR A 76 -8.38 17.98 -3.97
CA THR A 76 -7.92 18.13 -2.59
C THR A 76 -6.47 17.67 -2.47
N PHE A 77 -5.64 18.44 -1.80
CA PHE A 77 -4.29 18.03 -1.42
C PHE A 77 -4.03 18.45 0.02
N THR A 78 -3.19 17.69 0.71
CA THR A 78 -2.72 18.02 2.06
C THR A 78 -1.24 18.33 1.99
N GLN A 79 -0.83 19.44 2.58
CA GLN A 79 0.56 19.85 2.69
C GLN A 79 0.86 20.19 4.14
N VAL A 80 2.04 19.78 4.62
CA VAL A 80 2.55 20.20 5.92
C VAL A 80 3.29 21.52 5.70
N GLU A 81 2.87 22.55 6.42
CA GLU A 81 3.55 23.86 6.47
C GLU A 81 4.53 23.88 7.65
N GLU A 82 5.62 24.65 7.53
CA GLU A 82 6.59 24.87 8.62
C GLU A 82 6.08 25.83 9.69
#